data_AF-A0A392N7Y9-F1
#
_entry.id   AF-A0A392N7Y9-F1
#
_cell.length_a   1.000
_cell.length_b   1.000
_cell.length_c   1.000
_cell.angle_alpha   90.00
_cell.angle_beta   90.00
_cell.angle_gamma   90.00
#
_symmetry.space_group_name_H-M   'P 1'
#
loop_
_entity.id
_entity.type
_entity.pdbx_description
1 polymer ?
#
loop_
_entity_poly.entity_id
_entity_poly.type
_entity_poly.pdbx_seq_one_letter_code
_entity_poly.pdbx_strand_id
1 'polypeptide(L)'
;FSSGIEHASFVTSYQILKKAWNAISSSYEGIVSNDGVGLSWKVYKEQSSDLTIIAFEASDLVPSSNLKKKNFPQFEFLCSKNITSFSLNETAVKLFDDNLQKLDQLKSEL
;
A
#
# COMPACT_ATOMS: atom_id res chain seq x y z
N PHE A 1 -2.99 -6.61 30.25
CA PHE A 1 -3.69 -5.99 29.10
C PHE A 1 -3.55 -4.48 29.21
N SER A 2 -2.48 -3.90 28.67
CA SER A 2 -2.26 -2.43 28.60
C SER A 2 -1.48 -2.02 27.35
N SER A 3 -0.71 -2.97 26.78
CA SER A 3 0.05 -2.81 25.56
C SER A 3 -0.75 -2.20 24.39
N GLY A 4 -2.04 -2.50 24.24
CA GLY A 4 -2.87 -1.91 23.19
C GLY A 4 -3.05 -0.39 23.33
N ILE A 5 -3.26 0.10 24.56
CA ILE A 5 -3.44 1.53 24.86
C ILE A 5 -2.12 2.28 24.71
N GLU A 6 -1.02 1.69 25.19
CA GLU A 6 0.33 2.27 25.09
C GLU A 6 0.75 2.42 23.61
N HIS A 7 0.54 1.40 22.78
CA HIS A 7 0.82 1.47 21.35
C HIS A 7 -0.09 2.44 20.60
N ALA A 8 -1.39 2.49 20.92
CA ALA A 8 -2.32 3.42 20.29
C ALA A 8 -1.96 4.88 20.58
N SER A 9 -1.53 5.17 21.81
CA SER A 9 -1.07 6.51 22.21
C SER A 9 0.23 6.90 21.49
N PHE A 10 1.14 5.94 21.29
CA PHE A 10 2.35 6.16 20.51
C PHE A 10 2.05 6.47 19.04
N VAL A 11 1.20 5.68 18.38
CA VAL A 11 0.85 5.88 16.95
C VAL A 11 0.10 7.20 16.72
N THR A 12 -0.78 7.59 17.64
CA THR A 12 -1.52 8.86 17.53
C THR A 12 -0.65 10.08 17.83
N SER A 13 0.33 9.98 18.73
CA SER A 13 1.25 11.09 19.05
C SER A 13 2.29 11.37 17.95
N TYR A 14 2.69 10.36 17.18
CA TYR A 14 3.71 10.50 16.12
C TYR A 14 3.24 11.25 14.86
N GLN A 15 2.01 11.77 14.85
CA GLN A 15 1.38 12.47 13.72
C GLN A 15 1.34 11.67 12.41
N ILE A 16 1.85 10.44 12.37
CA ILE A 16 1.98 9.64 11.15
C ILE A 16 0.61 9.36 10.53
N LEU A 17 -0.40 9.09 11.35
CA LEU A 17 -1.78 8.95 10.91
C LEU A 17 -2.31 10.23 10.27
N LYS A 18 -2.02 11.39 10.88
CA LYS A 18 -2.42 12.70 10.34
C LYS A 18 -1.73 12.98 9.01
N LYS A 19 -0.42 12.71 8.91
CA LYS A 19 0.36 12.89 7.68
C LYS A 19 -0.13 11.96 6.57
N ALA A 20 -0.37 10.68 6.88
CA ALA A 20 -0.92 9.71 5.93
C ALA A 20 -2.32 10.14 5.44
N TRP A 21 -3.19 10.56 6.36
CA TRP A 21 -4.53 11.04 5.99
C TRP A 21 -4.49 12.30 5.12
N ASN A 22 -3.58 13.23 5.41
CA ASN A 22 -3.37 14.41 4.58
C ASN A 22 -2.86 14.04 3.18
N ALA A 23 -1.98 13.05 3.05
CA ALA A 23 -1.51 12.57 1.73
C ALA A 23 -2.65 11.94 0.92
N ILE A 24 -3.58 11.23 1.57
CA ILE A 24 -4.77 10.66 0.92
C ILE A 24 -5.73 11.78 0.47
N SER A 25 -6.10 12.67 1.40
CA SER A 25 -7.21 13.63 1.23
C SER A 25 -6.83 14.93 0.53
N SER A 26 -5.56 15.35 0.55
CA SER A 26 -5.18 16.64 0.00
C SER A 26 -4.87 16.60 -1.51
N SER A 27 -4.98 17.78 -2.12
CA SER A 27 -4.55 18.10 -3.48
C SER A 27 -3.32 19.02 -3.46
N TYR A 28 -2.47 18.88 -2.45
CA TYR A 28 -1.30 19.75 -2.25
C TYR A 28 -0.32 19.65 -3.43
N GLU A 29 0.25 20.79 -3.86
CA GLU A 29 1.13 20.86 -5.04
C GLU A 29 2.40 19.99 -4.93
N GLY A 30 2.86 19.68 -3.72
CA GLY A 30 3.98 18.76 -3.49
C GLY A 30 3.63 17.27 -3.60
N ILE A 31 2.39 16.94 -3.99
CA ILE A 31 1.94 15.57 -4.22
C ILE A 31 1.97 15.28 -5.72
N VAL A 32 2.80 14.31 -6.12
CA VAL A 32 2.84 13.83 -7.49
C VAL A 32 1.80 12.73 -7.66
N SER A 33 0.77 12.99 -8.46
CA SER A 33 -0.22 11.99 -8.87
C SER A 33 0.31 11.18 -10.06
N ASN A 34 0.13 9.87 -9.97
CA ASN A 34 0.50 8.91 -10.99
C ASN A 34 -0.70 8.04 -11.31
N ASP A 35 -0.90 7.74 -12.58
CA ASP A 35 -2.02 6.94 -13.05
C ASP A 35 -1.55 5.59 -13.59
N GLY A 36 -2.25 4.56 -13.16
CA GLY A 36 -2.15 3.17 -13.60
C GLY A 36 -3.46 2.67 -14.21
N VAL A 37 -3.55 1.37 -14.44
CA VAL A 37 -4.78 0.70 -14.86
C VAL A 37 -5.63 0.47 -13.62
N GLY A 38 -6.67 1.28 -13.42
CA GLY A 38 -7.59 1.17 -12.27
C GLY A 38 -6.97 1.51 -10.90
N LEU A 39 -5.69 1.89 -10.86
CA LEU A 39 -4.93 2.24 -9.67
C LEU A 39 -4.23 3.57 -9.93
N SER A 40 -4.40 4.54 -9.06
CA SER A 40 -3.59 5.76 -9.03
C SER A 40 -2.85 5.84 -7.70
N TRP A 41 -1.77 6.62 -7.66
CA TRP A 41 -1.07 6.89 -6.40
C TRP A 41 -0.46 8.27 -6.35
N LYS A 42 -0.36 8.74 -5.11
CA LYS A 42 0.19 10.03 -4.71
C LYS A 42 1.48 9.78 -3.95
N VAL A 43 2.58 10.44 -4.36
CA VAL A 43 3.85 10.41 -3.63
C VAL A 43 4.02 11.74 -2.92
N TYR A 44 4.14 11.70 -1.59
CA TYR A 44 4.44 12.84 -0.73
C TYR A 44 5.78 12.61 -0.04
N LYS A 45 6.76 13.46 -0.35
CA LYS A 45 8.07 13.48 0.32
C LYS A 45 8.09 14.63 1.33
N GLU A 46 8.24 14.33 2.61
CA GLU A 46 8.31 15.37 3.63
C GLU A 46 9.65 16.10 3.55
N GLN A 47 9.64 17.42 3.43
CA GLN A 47 10.88 18.19 3.24
C GLN A 47 11.80 18.18 4.47
N SER A 48 11.24 17.96 5.65
CA SER A 48 11.95 18.05 6.94
C SER A 48 12.32 16.69 7.54
N SER A 49 12.09 15.58 6.84
CA SER A 49 12.42 14.23 7.32
C SER A 49 12.63 13.26 6.17
N ASP A 50 13.18 12.08 6.46
CA ASP A 50 13.32 11.00 5.47
C ASP A 50 12.00 10.25 5.23
N LEU A 51 10.85 10.83 5.59
CA LEU A 51 9.54 10.22 5.42
C LEU A 51 9.01 10.44 4.00
N THR A 52 8.82 9.34 3.28
CA THR A 52 8.03 9.30 2.04
C THR A 52 6.72 8.54 2.28
N ILE A 53 5.60 9.14 1.90
CA ILE A 53 4.27 8.54 1.96
C ILE A 53 3.77 8.29 0.55
N ILE A 54 3.31 7.08 0.28
CA ILE A 54 2.68 6.69 -0.98
C ILE A 54 1.24 6.32 -0.68
N ALA A 55 0.30 7.12 -1.17
CA ALA A 55 -1.13 6.90 -0.99
C ALA A 55 -1.73 6.33 -2.28
N PHE A 56 -2.26 5.12 -2.20
CA PHE A 56 -2.91 4.44 -3.33
C PHE A 56 -4.42 4.69 -3.33
N GLU A 57 -4.96 4.93 -4.52
CA GLU A 57 -6.39 5.01 -4.78
C GLU A 57 -6.74 3.96 -5.84
N ALA A 58 -7.60 3.02 -5.46
CA ALA A 58 -8.06 1.96 -6.33
C ALA A 58 -9.50 2.24 -6.76
N SER A 59 -9.75 2.11 -8.05
CA SER A 59 -11.09 2.18 -8.65
C SER A 59 -11.60 0.77 -8.97
N ASP A 60 -12.93 0.60 -9.00
CA ASP A 60 -13.58 -0.66 -9.37
C ASP A 60 -13.15 -1.90 -8.58
N LEU A 61 -13.01 -1.76 -7.26
CA LEU A 61 -12.90 -2.90 -6.36
C LEU A 61 -14.26 -3.62 -6.24
N VAL A 62 -14.66 -4.36 -7.27
CA VAL A 62 -15.82 -5.26 -7.17
C VAL A 62 -15.47 -6.32 -6.12
N PRO A 63 -16.21 -6.40 -5.00
CA PRO A 63 -15.93 -7.36 -3.95
C PRO A 63 -16.11 -8.77 -4.50
N SER A 64 -15.01 -9.48 -4.68
CA SER A 64 -15.01 -10.89 -5.02
C SER A 64 -14.60 -11.68 -3.79
N SER A 65 -15.44 -12.64 -3.39
CA SER A 65 -15.09 -13.65 -2.38
C SER A 65 -14.19 -14.75 -2.94
N ASN A 66 -13.89 -14.71 -4.25
CA ASN A 66 -13.01 -15.68 -4.87
C ASN A 66 -11.57 -15.41 -4.43
N LEU A 67 -11.08 -16.30 -3.57
CA LEU A 67 -9.68 -16.36 -3.19
C LEU A 67 -8.99 -17.32 -4.16
N LYS A 68 -8.10 -16.79 -5.00
CA LYS A 68 -7.26 -17.65 -5.84
C LYS A 68 -6.07 -18.15 -5.03
N LYS A 69 -6.02 -19.47 -4.83
CA LYS A 69 -4.81 -20.17 -4.42
C LYS A 69 -3.90 -20.28 -5.64
N LYS A 70 -3.21 -19.18 -5.96
CA LYS A 70 -2.26 -19.11 -7.06
C LYS A 70 -0.86 -19.02 -6.46
N ASN A 71 0.11 -19.70 -7.07
CA ASN A 71 1.50 -19.41 -6.76
C ASN A 71 1.77 -18.01 -7.32
N PHE A 72 2.10 -17.07 -6.44
CA PHE A 72 2.54 -15.73 -6.78
C PHE A 72 4.06 -15.70 -6.64
N PRO A 73 4.84 -15.86 -7.72
CA PRO A 73 6.30 -15.93 -7.63
C PRO A 73 6.88 -14.69 -6.93
N GLN A 74 6.27 -13.53 -7.14
CA GLN A 74 6.65 -12.27 -6.50
C GLN A 74 6.52 -12.28 -4.96
N PHE A 75 5.75 -13.21 -4.41
CA PHE A 75 5.47 -13.34 -2.98
C PHE A 75 5.92 -14.69 -2.40
N GLU A 76 6.73 -15.46 -3.12
CA GLU A 76 7.23 -16.76 -2.64
C GLU A 76 7.99 -16.63 -1.31
N PHE A 77 8.66 -15.49 -1.09
CA PHE A 77 9.37 -15.19 0.15
C PHE A 77 8.45 -15.06 1.38
N LEU A 78 7.14 -14.92 1.20
CA LEU A 78 6.16 -14.92 2.30
C LEU A 78 5.82 -16.34 2.78
N CYS A 79 6.14 -17.37 1.99
CA CYS A 79 5.96 -18.76 2.39
C CYS A 79 7.08 -19.19 3.35
N SER A 80 6.74 -20.10 4.26
CA SER A 80 7.69 -20.75 5.17
C SER A 80 7.52 -22.27 5.12
N LYS A 81 8.40 -23.00 5.82
CA LYS A 81 8.26 -24.46 5.96
C LYS A 81 6.89 -24.87 6.53
N ASN A 82 6.31 -24.03 7.38
CA ASN A 82 5.02 -24.28 8.04
C ASN A 82 3.83 -23.69 7.26
N ILE A 83 4.08 -22.71 6.38
CA ILE A 83 3.05 -22.02 5.59
C ILE A 83 3.51 -22.07 4.13
N THR A 84 3.14 -23.12 3.43
CA THR A 84 3.59 -23.37 2.05
C THR A 84 2.73 -22.66 1.00
N SER A 85 1.60 -22.08 1.41
CA SER A 85 0.71 -21.30 0.54
C SER A 85 -0.17 -20.37 1.36
N PHE A 86 -0.65 -19.31 0.71
CA PHE A 86 -1.60 -18.36 1.28
C PHE A 86 -2.61 -17.93 0.20
N SER A 87 -3.63 -17.18 0.61
CA SER A 87 -4.70 -16.69 -0.26
C SER A 87 -4.73 -15.18 -0.25
N LEU A 88 -4.97 -14.57 -1.40
CA LEU A 88 -5.16 -13.13 -1.56
C LEU A 88 -6.50 -12.84 -2.23
N ASN A 89 -6.98 -11.61 -2.04
CA ASN A 89 -8.14 -11.11 -2.77
C ASN A 89 -7.80 -11.03 -4.27
N GLU A 90 -8.59 -11.71 -5.11
CA GLU A 90 -8.31 -11.78 -6.55
C GLU A 90 -8.32 -10.41 -7.23
N THR A 91 -9.28 -9.55 -6.90
CA THR A 91 -9.39 -8.20 -7.49
C THR A 91 -8.16 -7.36 -7.16
N ALA A 92 -7.71 -7.38 -5.91
CA ALA A 92 -6.52 -6.64 -5.48
C ALA A 92 -5.24 -7.15 -6.16
N VAL A 93 -5.09 -8.47 -6.32
CA VAL A 93 -3.91 -9.02 -6.99
C VAL A 93 -3.92 -8.71 -8.49
N LYS A 94 -5.07 -8.82 -9.14
CA LYS A 94 -5.19 -8.43 -10.54
C LYS A 94 -4.80 -6.96 -10.74
N LEU A 95 -5.28 -6.09 -9.86
CA LEU A 95 -4.94 -4.66 -9.89
C LEU A 95 -3.44 -4.42 -9.70
N PHE A 96 -2.79 -5.18 -8.82
CA PHE A 96 -1.35 -5.15 -8.65
C PHE A 96 -0.59 -5.65 -9.90
N ASP A 97 -0.98 -6.81 -10.44
CA ASP A 97 -0.34 -7.42 -11.61
C ASP A 97 -0.45 -6.49 -12.85
N ASP A 98 -1.61 -5.86 -13.06
CA ASP A 98 -1.87 -4.93 -14.17
C ASP A 98 -1.00 -3.66 -14.08
N ASN A 99 -0.43 -3.35 -12.91
CA ASN A 99 0.40 -2.18 -12.66
C ASN A 99 1.86 -2.50 -12.27
N LEU A 100 2.25 -3.78 -12.29
CA LEU A 100 3.53 -4.26 -11.74
C LEU A 100 4.74 -3.48 -12.27
N GLN A 101 4.79 -3.24 -13.58
CA GLN A 101 5.89 -2.50 -14.21
C GLN A 101 6.06 -1.07 -13.67
N LYS A 102 4.95 -0.35 -13.48
CA LYS A 102 4.99 1.02 -12.93
C LYS A 102 5.37 1.02 -11.45
N LEU A 103 4.93 0.01 -10.71
CA LEU A 103 5.29 -0.16 -9.30
C LEU A 103 6.77 -0.54 -9.13
N ASP A 104 7.33 -1.35 -10.03
CA ASP A 104 8.76 -1.67 -10.06
C ASP A 104 9.62 -0.44 -10.38
N GLN A 105 9.15 0.42 -11.29
CA GLN A 105 9.78 1.72 -11.55
C GLN A 105 9.73 2.60 -10.29
N LEU A 106 8.56 2.78 -9.69
CA LEU A 106 8.40 3.56 -8.47
C LEU A 106 9.33 3.07 -7.36
N LYS A 107 9.45 1.76 -7.17
CA LYS A 107 10.36 1.15 -6.19
C LYS A 107 11.84 1.52 -6.42
N SER A 108 12.23 1.74 -7.68
CA SER A 108 13.61 2.11 -8.05
C SER A 108 13.90 3.61 -7.87
N GLU A 109 12.85 4.44 -7.81
CA GLU A 109 12.93 5.90 -7.66
C GLU A 109 12.81 6.39 -6.20
N LEU A 110 12.50 5.47 -5.28
CA LEU A 110 12.49 5.68 -3.83
C LEU A 110 13.88 5.43 -3.24
#